data_AF-A0AAU5C941-F1
#
_entry.id   AF-A0AAU5C941-F1
#
_cell.length_a   1.000
_cell.length_b   1.000
_cell.length_c   1.000
_cell.angle_alpha   90.00
_cell.angle_beta   90.00
_cell.angle_gamma   90.00
#
_symmetry.space_group_name_H-M   'P 1'
#
loop_
_entity.id
_entity.type
_entity.pdbx_description
1 polymer ?
#
loop_
_entity_poly.entity_id
_entity_poly.type
_entity_poly.pdbx_seq_one_letter_code
_entity_poly.pdbx_strand_id
1 'polypeptide(L)'
;MIAHLQRASDTASLLAYLCGPGERGNQVSPRWIAGNSHGAPIELLAEPGSLAYLAQVIDAPVDHLGARAPARPTWVCSVRSDLRRPDLTDAQGAAVARRLVSATGIAPDGDPDACRWIALRNQPRQMHVVATIAP
;
A
#
# COMPACT_ATOMS: atom_id res chain seq x y z
N MET A 1 -10.15 -15.46 -0.91
CA MET A 1 -9.51 -14.21 -1.34
C MET A 1 -8.37 -14.59 -2.25
N ILE A 2 -8.12 -13.80 -3.30
CA ILE A 2 -6.99 -14.00 -4.20
C ILE A 2 -6.04 -12.83 -3.98
N ALA A 3 -4.76 -13.12 -3.77
CA ALA A 3 -3.71 -12.13 -3.65
C ALA A 3 -2.81 -12.18 -4.90
N HIS A 4 -2.45 -11.01 -5.41
CA HIS A 4 -1.53 -10.85 -6.54
C HIS A 4 -0.37 -9.96 -6.12
N LEU A 5 0.85 -10.45 -6.30
CA LEU A 5 2.09 -9.84 -5.81
C LEU A 5 2.91 -9.31 -6.98
N GLN A 6 3.33 -8.05 -6.89
CA GLN A 6 4.09 -7.38 -7.95
C GLN A 6 5.19 -6.50 -7.35
N ARG A 7 6.15 -6.14 -8.21
CA ARG A 7 7.18 -5.14 -7.92
C ARG A 7 7.05 -3.97 -8.89
N ALA A 8 7.15 -2.74 -8.37
CA ALA A 8 7.14 -1.51 -9.15
C ALA A 8 8.43 -0.72 -8.93
N SER A 9 8.80 0.09 -9.91
CA SER A 9 9.97 0.96 -9.89
C SER A 9 9.68 2.38 -9.40
N ASP A 10 8.41 2.79 -9.42
CA ASP A 10 7.98 4.15 -9.07
C ASP A 10 6.74 4.07 -8.19
N THR A 11 6.92 4.41 -6.91
CA THR A 11 5.84 4.43 -5.92
C THR A 11 4.84 5.54 -6.21
N ALA A 12 5.29 6.73 -6.62
CA ALA A 12 4.39 7.87 -6.88
C ALA A 12 3.46 7.59 -8.05
N SER A 13 3.99 7.10 -9.17
CA SER A 13 3.19 6.70 -10.34
C SER A 13 2.22 5.57 -10.01
N LEU A 14 2.65 4.59 -9.21
CA LEU A 14 1.77 3.53 -8.72
C LEU A 14 0.62 4.09 -7.87
N LEU A 15 0.90 4.96 -6.91
CA LEU A 15 -0.14 5.55 -6.05
C LEU A 15 -1.11 6.40 -6.87
N ALA A 16 -0.61 7.19 -7.83
CA ALA A 16 -1.44 7.94 -8.75
C ALA A 16 -2.36 7.03 -9.57
N TYR A 17 -1.87 5.88 -10.03
CA TYR A 17 -2.68 4.87 -10.72
C TYR A 17 -3.76 4.25 -9.81
N LEU A 18 -3.39 3.91 -8.57
CA LEU A 18 -4.31 3.29 -7.61
C LEU A 18 -5.39 4.25 -7.09
N CYS A 19 -5.10 5.55 -7.07
CA CYS A 19 -6.01 6.61 -6.61
C CYS A 19 -6.73 7.35 -7.74
N GLY A 20 -6.28 7.19 -8.99
CA GLY A 20 -6.91 7.79 -10.17
C GLY A 20 -8.27 7.14 -10.49
N PRO A 21 -9.04 7.64 -11.47
CA PRO A 21 -10.40 7.18 -11.76
C PRO A 21 -10.53 5.69 -12.17
N GLY A 22 -9.42 4.96 -12.26
CA GLY A 22 -9.32 3.60 -12.78
C GLY A 22 -9.64 3.54 -14.28
N GLU A 23 -9.25 2.44 -14.93
CA GLU A 23 -9.47 2.27 -16.38
C GLU A 23 -10.96 2.11 -16.77
N ARG A 24 -11.84 1.88 -15.80
CA ARG A 24 -13.26 1.54 -16.03
C ARG A 24 -14.27 2.36 -15.21
N GLY A 25 -13.83 3.41 -14.51
CA GLY A 25 -14.72 4.27 -13.70
C GLY A 25 -15.41 3.58 -12.51
N ASN A 26 -15.05 2.34 -12.20
CA ASN A 26 -15.62 1.56 -11.09
C ASN A 26 -14.83 1.72 -9.77
N GLN A 27 -13.85 2.63 -9.75
CA GLN A 27 -13.18 2.98 -8.50
C GLN A 27 -14.09 3.90 -7.68
N VAL A 28 -14.29 3.53 -6.43
CA VAL A 28 -14.87 4.42 -5.41
C VAL A 28 -13.70 5.20 -4.82
N SER A 29 -13.90 6.48 -4.51
CA SER A 29 -12.87 7.36 -3.92
C SER A 29 -11.94 6.59 -2.99
N PRO A 30 -10.63 6.53 -3.30
CA PRO A 30 -9.70 5.65 -2.61
C PRO A 30 -9.70 5.97 -1.12
N ARG A 31 -9.89 4.93 -0.29
CA ARG A 31 -9.85 5.05 1.17
C ARG A 31 -8.60 4.40 1.71
N TRP A 32 -7.83 5.16 2.48
CA TRP A 32 -6.75 4.62 3.30
C TRP A 32 -7.35 3.82 4.45
N ILE A 33 -6.88 2.59 4.62
CA ILE A 33 -7.46 1.64 5.58
C ILE A 33 -6.46 1.18 6.65
N ALA A 34 -5.15 1.22 6.36
CA ALA A 34 -4.09 0.92 7.32
C ALA A 34 -2.72 1.40 6.81
N GLY A 35 -1.73 1.39 7.68
CA GLY A 35 -0.32 1.49 7.30
C GLY A 35 0.60 1.68 8.51
N ASN A 36 1.90 1.63 8.24
CA ASN A 36 2.96 2.05 9.15
C ASN A 36 3.92 2.97 8.38
N SER A 37 3.90 4.24 8.75
CA SER A 37 4.69 5.32 8.17
C SER A 37 5.65 5.93 9.21
N HIS A 38 5.95 5.18 10.29
CA HIS A 38 6.82 5.60 11.40
C HIS A 38 6.54 7.02 11.92
N GLY A 39 5.27 7.32 12.18
CA GLY A 39 4.85 8.58 12.80
C GLY A 39 4.33 9.65 11.83
N ALA A 40 4.40 9.43 10.50
CA ALA A 40 3.68 10.32 9.57
C ALA A 40 2.18 10.00 9.58
N PRO A 41 1.26 10.95 9.81
CA PRO A 41 -0.16 10.62 9.91
C PRO A 41 -0.71 10.18 8.55
N ILE A 42 -1.14 8.91 8.44
CA ILE A 42 -1.69 8.36 7.18
C ILE A 42 -2.96 9.10 6.75
N GLU A 43 -3.69 9.66 7.72
CA GLU A 43 -4.91 10.45 7.51
C GLU A 43 -4.67 11.78 6.79
N LEU A 44 -3.49 12.40 6.97
CA LEU A 44 -3.06 13.60 6.25
C LEU A 44 -2.72 13.32 4.77
N LEU A 45 -2.71 12.04 4.37
CA LEU A 45 -2.24 11.57 3.06
C LEU A 45 -3.43 11.25 2.12
N ALA A 46 -4.66 11.62 2.52
CA ALA A 46 -5.92 11.44 1.79
C ALA A 46 -6.20 12.53 0.73
N GLU A 47 -5.43 13.61 0.70
CA GLU A 47 -5.67 14.71 -0.24
C GLU A 47 -5.06 14.42 -1.63
N PRO A 48 -5.74 14.73 -2.75
CA PRO A 48 -5.26 14.44 -4.10
C PRO A 48 -3.89 15.04 -4.50
N GLY A 49 -3.34 15.96 -3.71
CA GLY A 49 -1.99 16.52 -3.89
C GLY A 49 -0.90 15.89 -3.01
N SER A 50 -1.25 15.04 -2.04
CA SER A 50 -0.30 14.47 -1.08
C SER A 50 0.32 13.15 -1.54
N LEU A 51 -0.06 12.60 -2.70
CA LEU A 51 0.43 11.29 -3.17
C LEU A 51 1.94 11.26 -3.43
N ALA A 52 2.50 12.35 -3.98
CA ALA A 52 3.95 12.45 -4.18
C ALA A 52 4.70 12.51 -2.84
N TYR A 53 4.17 13.26 -1.88
CA TYR A 53 4.71 13.32 -0.52
C TYR A 53 4.61 11.96 0.19
N LEU A 54 3.48 11.27 0.03
CA LEU A 54 3.28 9.92 0.54
C LEU A 54 4.29 8.93 -0.03
N ALA A 55 4.53 8.98 -1.35
CA ALA A 55 5.55 8.17 -1.99
C ALA A 55 6.93 8.43 -1.36
N GLN A 56 7.33 9.70 -1.18
CA GLN A 56 8.57 10.05 -0.50
C GLN A 56 8.65 9.51 0.93
N VAL A 57 7.56 9.60 1.71
CA VAL A 57 7.52 9.05 3.06
C VAL A 57 7.73 7.54 3.03
N ILE A 58 7.13 6.82 2.09
CA ILE A 58 7.30 5.36 2.01
C ILE A 58 8.68 5.02 1.45
N ASP A 59 9.20 5.73 0.45
CA ASP A 59 10.48 5.48 -0.22
C ASP A 59 11.70 5.87 0.60
N ALA A 60 11.57 6.73 1.63
CA ALA A 60 12.72 7.27 2.36
C ALA A 60 13.77 6.23 2.83
N PRO A 61 13.41 5.03 3.34
CA PRO A 61 14.39 4.01 3.70
C PRO A 61 15.22 3.53 2.50
N VAL A 62 14.59 3.41 1.33
CA VAL A 62 15.24 2.98 0.09
C VAL A 62 16.11 4.10 -0.48
N ASP A 63 15.65 5.36 -0.39
CA ASP A 63 16.42 6.52 -0.86
C ASP A 63 17.77 6.65 -0.15
N HIS A 64 17.84 6.27 1.13
CA HIS A 64 19.09 6.26 1.91
C HIS A 64 20.13 5.23 1.42
N LEU A 65 19.72 4.25 0.62
CA LEU A 65 20.64 3.24 0.07
C LEU A 65 21.42 3.76 -1.15
N GLY A 66 20.95 4.84 -1.80
CA GLY A 66 21.55 5.40 -2.99
C GLY A 66 21.71 4.35 -4.10
N ALA A 67 22.94 4.19 -4.59
CA ALA A 67 23.25 3.23 -5.66
C ALA A 67 23.00 1.75 -5.29
N ARG A 68 22.77 1.42 -4.02
CA ARG A 68 22.42 0.06 -3.57
C ARG A 68 20.92 -0.22 -3.59
N ALA A 69 20.09 0.78 -3.87
CA ALA A 69 18.65 0.61 -3.95
C ALA A 69 18.26 -0.38 -5.07
N PRO A 70 17.30 -1.29 -4.82
CA PRO A 70 16.78 -2.17 -5.87
C PRO A 70 16.13 -1.37 -7.01
N ALA A 71 16.28 -1.84 -8.25
CA ALA A 71 15.66 -1.19 -9.42
C ALA A 71 14.11 -1.17 -9.38
N ARG A 72 13.50 -2.06 -8.60
CA ARG A 72 12.07 -2.10 -8.31
C ARG A 72 11.87 -2.25 -6.82
N PRO A 73 11.96 -1.17 -6.03
CA PRO A 73 11.96 -1.25 -4.56
C PRO A 73 10.56 -1.43 -3.98
N THR A 74 9.54 -1.04 -4.73
CA THR A 74 8.15 -1.03 -4.29
C THR A 74 7.54 -2.43 -4.45
N TRP A 75 7.07 -3.00 -3.36
CA TRP A 75 6.22 -4.19 -3.33
C TRP A 75 4.75 -3.79 -3.33
N VAL A 76 3.95 -4.53 -4.09
CA VAL A 76 2.51 -4.32 -4.17
C VAL A 76 1.80 -5.65 -4.03
N CYS A 77 0.84 -5.72 -3.11
CA CYS A 77 -0.09 -6.83 -3.02
C CYS A 77 -1.51 -6.35 -3.24
N SER A 78 -2.11 -6.82 -4.33
CA SER A 78 -3.53 -6.59 -4.61
C SER A 78 -4.33 -7.77 -4.09
N VAL A 79 -5.32 -7.50 -3.24
CA VAL A 79 -6.17 -8.53 -2.65
C VAL A 79 -7.59 -8.32 -3.11
N ARG A 80 -8.20 -9.37 -3.66
CA ARG A 80 -9.59 -9.37 -4.10
C ARG A 80 -10.41 -10.40 -3.36
N SER A 81 -11.57 -9.99 -2.85
CA SER A 81 -12.57 -10.92 -2.29
C SER A 81 -13.38 -11.60 -3.40
N ASP A 82 -13.95 -12.75 -3.07
CA ASP A 82 -14.79 -13.52 -3.99
C ASP A 82 -16.12 -12.78 -4.26
N LEU A 83 -16.65 -12.87 -5.48
CA LEU A 83 -17.88 -12.17 -5.88
C LEU A 83 -19.13 -12.64 -5.11
N ARG A 84 -19.11 -13.85 -4.56
CA ARG A 84 -20.19 -14.44 -3.74
C ARG A 84 -20.11 -14.02 -2.27
N ARG A 85 -19.08 -13.26 -1.88
CA ARG A 85 -18.92 -12.75 -0.51
C ARG A 85 -19.40 -11.30 -0.43
N PRO A 86 -19.77 -10.84 0.78
CA PRO A 86 -20.01 -9.42 1.02
C PRO A 86 -18.80 -8.57 0.64
N ASP A 87 -19.05 -7.29 0.41
CA ASP A 87 -18.01 -6.31 0.19
C ASP A 87 -17.08 -6.20 1.40
N LEU A 88 -15.83 -5.83 1.14
CA LEU A 88 -14.82 -5.72 2.18
C LEU A 88 -15.04 -4.42 2.94
N THR A 89 -15.25 -4.49 4.26
CA THR A 89 -15.24 -3.28 5.10
C THR A 89 -13.81 -2.77 5.27
N ASP A 90 -13.66 -1.48 5.60
CA ASP A 90 -12.33 -0.90 5.82
C ASP A 90 -11.60 -1.59 6.98
N ALA A 91 -12.32 -1.94 8.05
CA ALA A 91 -11.77 -2.70 9.18
C ALA A 91 -11.31 -4.11 8.78
N GLN A 92 -12.09 -4.83 7.96
CA GLN A 92 -11.69 -6.14 7.46
C GLN A 92 -10.47 -6.04 6.54
N GLY A 93 -10.45 -5.03 5.65
CA GLY A 93 -9.30 -4.77 4.79
C GLY A 93 -8.04 -4.44 5.61
N ALA A 94 -8.17 -3.60 6.63
CA ALA A 94 -7.08 -3.26 7.53
C ALA A 94 -6.52 -4.49 8.26
N ALA A 95 -7.39 -5.37 8.75
CA ALA A 95 -6.99 -6.62 9.40
C ALA A 95 -6.27 -7.57 8.43
N VAL A 96 -6.75 -7.67 7.17
CA VAL A 96 -6.09 -8.46 6.12
C VAL A 96 -4.73 -7.85 5.78
N ALA A 97 -4.62 -6.53 5.65
CA ALA A 97 -3.37 -5.83 5.36
C ALA A 97 -2.30 -6.11 6.41
N ARG A 98 -2.65 -5.94 7.70
CA ARG A 98 -1.74 -6.20 8.83
C ARG A 98 -1.26 -7.64 8.86
N ARG A 99 -2.16 -8.59 8.62
CA ARG A 99 -1.80 -10.02 8.50
C ARG A 99 -0.85 -10.29 7.35
N LEU A 100 -1.06 -9.65 6.19
CA LEU A 100 -0.19 -9.82 5.03
C LEU A 100 1.21 -9.31 5.31
N VAL A 101 1.36 -8.07 5.78
CA VAL A 101 2.69 -7.50 6.02
C VAL A 101 3.47 -8.23 7.10
N SER A 102 2.78 -8.74 8.13
CA SER A 102 3.38 -9.57 9.17
C SER A 102 3.82 -10.92 8.60
N ALA A 103 2.94 -11.62 7.87
CA ALA A 103 3.25 -12.93 7.30
C ALA A 103 4.32 -12.92 6.19
N THR A 104 4.47 -11.81 5.47
CA THR A 104 5.51 -11.65 4.44
C THR A 104 6.81 -11.04 4.97
N GLY A 105 6.89 -10.75 6.28
CA GLY A 105 8.06 -10.12 6.90
C GLY A 105 8.29 -8.65 6.51
N ILE A 106 7.29 -8.00 5.92
CA ILE A 106 7.36 -6.57 5.57
C ILE A 106 7.29 -5.72 6.83
N ALA A 107 6.33 -6.02 7.70
CA ALA A 107 6.19 -5.36 8.98
C ALA A 107 5.74 -6.37 10.04
N PRO A 108 6.69 -7.18 10.57
CA PRO A 108 6.43 -8.05 11.69
C PRO A 108 5.94 -7.24 12.91
N ASP A 109 5.05 -7.84 13.71
CA ASP A 109 4.54 -7.18 14.90
C ASP A 109 5.67 -6.92 15.89
N GLY A 110 5.80 -5.65 16.33
CA GLY A 110 6.81 -5.23 17.30
C GLY A 110 8.20 -4.93 16.71
N ASP A 111 8.37 -5.01 15.39
CA ASP A 111 9.62 -4.63 14.73
C ASP A 111 9.71 -3.10 14.57
N PRO A 112 10.61 -2.40 15.28
CA PRO A 112 10.77 -0.95 15.15
C PRO A 112 11.32 -0.55 13.77
N ASP A 113 12.04 -1.45 13.11
CA ASP A 113 12.68 -1.25 11.81
C ASP A 113 11.87 -1.84 10.65
N ALA A 114 10.63 -2.28 10.92
CA ALA A 114 9.68 -2.76 9.93
C ALA A 114 9.61 -1.86 8.69
N CYS A 115 9.45 -2.43 7.50
CA CYS A 115 9.29 -1.63 6.28
C CYS A 115 8.10 -0.68 6.38
N ARG A 116 8.23 0.48 5.73
CA ARG A 116 7.11 1.42 5.58
C ARG A 116 6.09 0.84 4.62
N TRP A 117 4.82 0.92 4.99
CA TRP A 117 3.74 0.39 4.19
C TRP A 117 2.43 1.14 4.39
N ILE A 118 1.57 1.04 3.39
CA ILE A 118 0.22 1.57 3.40
C ILE A 118 -0.73 0.55 2.79
N ALA A 119 -2.00 0.64 3.16
CA ALA A 119 -3.07 -0.07 2.50
C ALA A 119 -4.21 0.89 2.16
N LEU A 120 -4.73 0.72 0.94
CA LEU A 120 -5.86 1.47 0.43
C LEU A 120 -6.90 0.55 -0.19
N ARG A 121 -8.15 0.99 -0.18
CA ARG A 121 -9.26 0.35 -0.84
C ARG A 121 -9.86 1.33 -1.85
N ASN A 122 -9.77 0.99 -3.12
CA ASN A 122 -10.30 1.78 -4.23
C ASN A 122 -11.49 1.11 -4.92
N GLN A 123 -11.83 -0.14 -4.57
CA GLN A 123 -13.05 -0.81 -5.03
C GLN A 123 -13.71 -1.58 -3.88
N PRO A 124 -15.02 -1.88 -3.96
CA PRO A 124 -15.74 -2.55 -2.87
C PRO A 124 -15.12 -3.87 -2.41
N ARG A 125 -14.47 -4.60 -3.34
CA ARG A 125 -13.93 -5.94 -3.13
C ARG A 125 -12.42 -6.04 -3.35
N GLN A 126 -11.75 -4.92 -3.60
CA GLN A 126 -10.32 -4.90 -3.89
C GLN A 126 -9.62 -3.87 -3.03
N MET A 127 -8.55 -4.32 -2.39
CA MET A 127 -7.60 -3.47 -1.66
C MET A 127 -6.19 -3.71 -2.18
N HIS A 128 -5.33 -2.74 -1.93
CA HIS A 128 -3.91 -2.78 -2.28
C HIS A 128 -3.10 -2.50 -1.02
N VAL A 129 -2.04 -3.27 -0.84
CA VAL A 129 -0.97 -3.01 0.12
C VAL A 129 0.26 -2.61 -0.66
N VAL A 130 0.88 -1.49 -0.31
CA VAL A 130 2.09 -0.97 -0.94
C VAL A 130 3.15 -0.83 0.15
N ALA A 131 4.34 -1.33 -0.11
CA ALA A 131 5.47 -1.23 0.80
C ALA A 131 6.76 -1.02 0.03
N THR A 132 7.75 -0.39 0.64
CA THR A 132 9.11 -0.31 0.09
C THR A 132 9.98 -1.30 0.82
N ILE A 133 10.69 -2.12 0.05
CA ILE A 133 11.55 -3.16 0.62
C ILE A 133 12.99 -2.75 0.34
N ALA A 134 13.69 -2.43 1.43
CA ALA A 134 15.14 -2.30 1.45
C ALA A 134 15.77 -3.70 1.59
N PRO A 135 16.86 -4.00 0.86
CA PRO A 135 17.63 -5.23 1.00
C PRO A 135 18.35 -5.35 2.35
#